data_AF-A0A0C2ULU2-F1
#
_entry.id   AF-A0A0C2ULU2-F1
#
_cell.length_a   1.000
_cell.length_b   1.000
_cell.length_c   1.000
_cell.angle_alpha   90.00
_cell.angle_beta   90.00
_cell.angle_gamma   90.00
#
_symmetry.space_group_name_H-M   'P 1'
#
loop_
_entity.id
_entity.type
_entity.pdbx_description
1 polymer ?
#
loop_
_entity_poly.entity_id
_entity_poly.type
_entity_poly.pdbx_seq_one_letter_code
_entity_poly.pdbx_strand_id
1 'polypeptide(L)'
;MKRLITLTLLAFALGSCGGESCPNSVEVLAIDALCNESDDTALYMPLQKGDIVTKEEKESIVHILHTHDDEKFICIESGKASILRLD
;
A
#
# COMPACT_ATOMS: atom_id res chain seq x y z
N MET A 1 41.43 -26.90 7.18
CA MET A 1 40.40 -27.00 6.12
C MET A 1 39.09 -27.46 6.74
N LYS A 2 38.11 -26.56 6.88
CA LYS A 2 36.74 -26.92 7.31
C LYS A 2 35.79 -26.47 6.20
N ARG A 3 35.12 -27.44 5.57
CA ARG A 3 34.18 -27.22 4.47
C ARG A 3 32.89 -26.66 5.05
N LEU A 4 32.52 -25.44 4.68
CA LEU A 4 31.15 -24.95 4.86
C LEU A 4 30.27 -25.67 3.85
N ILE A 5 29.26 -26.40 4.32
CA ILE A 5 28.25 -27.01 3.49
C ILE A 5 27.21 -25.92 3.23
N THR A 6 27.23 -25.36 2.03
CA THR A 6 26.20 -24.45 1.54
C THR A 6 24.92 -25.27 1.34
N LEU A 7 23.93 -25.11 2.23
CA LEU A 7 22.59 -25.64 2.00
C LEU A 7 21.87 -24.71 0.99
N THR A 8 21.98 -25.04 -0.30
CA THR A 8 21.04 -24.55 -1.32
C THR A 8 19.72 -25.27 -1.15
N LEU A 9 18.74 -24.61 -0.52
CA LEU A 9 17.33 -25.01 -0.64
C LEU A 9 16.83 -24.60 -2.03
N LEU A 10 16.80 -25.57 -2.95
CA LEU A 10 15.93 -25.53 -4.11
C LEU A 10 14.49 -25.71 -3.61
N ALA A 11 13.68 -24.65 -3.69
CA ALA A 11 12.23 -24.78 -3.70
C ALA A 11 11.76 -24.68 -5.16
N PHE A 12 11.62 -25.83 -5.80
CA PHE A 12 10.82 -25.99 -7.02
C PHE A 12 9.35 -26.10 -6.63
N ALA A 13 8.49 -25.22 -7.12
CA ALA A 13 7.12 -25.56 -7.50
C ALA A 13 6.52 -24.45 -8.38
N LEU A 14 6.41 -24.79 -9.67
CA LEU A 14 5.60 -24.13 -10.67
C LEU A 14 4.12 -24.23 -10.24
N GLY A 15 3.58 -23.14 -9.68
CA GLY A 15 2.14 -22.97 -9.53
C GLY A 15 1.54 -22.57 -10.88
N SER A 16 1.06 -23.57 -11.63
CA SER A 16 0.19 -23.40 -12.79
C SER A 16 -1.05 -22.59 -12.39
N CYS A 17 -1.17 -21.33 -12.83
CA CYS A 17 -2.46 -20.61 -12.84
C CYS A 17 -3.31 -21.27 -13.93
N GLY A 18 -3.94 -22.39 -13.56
CA GLY A 18 -4.73 -23.22 -14.45
C GLY A 18 -6.08 -22.56 -14.71
N GLY A 19 -6.22 -21.90 -15.86
CA GLY A 19 -7.52 -21.65 -16.52
C GLY A 19 -8.52 -20.71 -15.85
N GLU A 20 -8.35 -20.35 -14.58
CA GLU A 20 -9.15 -19.35 -13.89
C GLU A 20 -8.21 -18.26 -13.37
N SER A 21 -8.59 -16.99 -13.62
CA SER A 21 -7.80 -15.81 -13.27
C SER A 21 -7.26 -15.93 -11.85
N CYS A 22 -5.95 -15.71 -11.71
CA CYS A 22 -5.30 -15.69 -10.41
C CYS A 22 -6.07 -14.69 -9.51
N PRO A 23 -6.34 -15.01 -8.23
CA PRO A 23 -7.17 -14.18 -7.38
C PRO A 23 -6.58 -12.77 -7.29
N ASN A 24 -7.45 -11.75 -7.37
CA ASN A 24 -7.10 -10.32 -7.34
C ASN A 24 -5.92 -10.05 -6.40
N SER A 25 -4.83 -9.51 -6.91
CA SER A 25 -3.70 -9.13 -6.07
C SER A 25 -4.15 -8.00 -5.14
N VAL A 26 -3.81 -8.13 -3.87
CA VAL A 26 -3.98 -7.05 -2.88
C VAL A 26 -2.63 -6.39 -2.70
N GLU A 27 -2.53 -5.12 -3.08
CA GLU A 27 -1.39 -4.27 -2.79
C GLU A 27 -1.64 -3.54 -1.47
N VAL A 28 -0.62 -3.48 -0.60
CA VAL A 28 -0.67 -2.72 0.67
C VAL A 28 0.34 -1.58 0.57
N LEU A 29 -0.15 -0.35 0.54
CA LEU A 29 0.66 0.86 0.42
C LEU A 29 0.67 1.61 1.77
N ALA A 30 1.84 1.81 2.35
CA ALA A 30 1.96 2.67 3.53
C ALA A 30 1.67 4.13 3.14
N ILE A 31 0.96 4.88 3.99
CA ILE A 31 0.76 6.31 3.80
C ILE A 31 1.88 7.06 4.52
N ASP A 32 2.87 7.54 3.76
CA ASP A 32 4.03 8.28 4.26
C ASP A 32 3.97 9.79 3.99
N ALA A 33 2.98 10.25 3.23
CA ALA A 33 2.74 11.66 2.97
C ALA A 33 2.18 12.39 4.20
N LEU A 34 2.99 13.25 4.83
CA LEU A 34 2.58 14.09 5.95
C LEU A 34 1.72 15.27 5.47
N CYS A 35 0.64 15.56 6.19
CA CYS A 35 -0.18 16.75 5.91
C CYS A 35 0.63 18.03 6.16
N ASN A 36 0.54 18.99 5.25
CA ASN A 36 1.22 20.29 5.32
C ASN A 36 0.22 21.44 5.48
N GLU A 37 0.67 22.58 6.01
CA GLU A 37 -0.19 23.75 6.29
C GLU A 37 -0.74 24.42 5.03
N SER A 38 -0.13 24.16 3.86
CA SER A 38 -0.53 24.75 2.57
C SER A 38 -1.60 23.96 1.83
N ASP A 39 -2.00 22.78 2.34
CA ASP A 39 -2.86 21.82 1.65
C ASP A 39 -2.42 21.53 0.19
N ASP A 40 -1.11 21.58 -0.05
CA ASP A 40 -0.55 21.31 -1.38
C ASP A 40 -0.66 19.81 -1.69
N THR A 41 -1.66 19.46 -2.50
CA THR A 41 -1.96 18.08 -2.88
C THR A 41 -0.88 17.43 -3.74
N ALA A 42 0.06 18.20 -4.30
CA ALA A 42 1.19 17.65 -5.07
C ALA A 42 2.12 16.76 -4.22
N LEU A 43 2.09 16.94 -2.90
CA LEU A 43 2.88 16.17 -1.94
C LEU A 43 2.11 14.99 -1.32
N TYR A 44 0.83 14.83 -1.67
CA TYR A 44 -0.05 13.82 -1.09
C TYR A 44 -0.20 12.61 -2.00
N MET A 45 -0.54 11.46 -1.41
CA MET A 45 -0.74 10.24 -2.19
C MET A 45 -2.10 10.29 -2.90
N PRO A 46 -2.20 9.96 -4.19
CA PRO A 46 -3.48 9.86 -4.87
C PRO A 46 -4.22 8.58 -4.44
N LEU A 47 -5.53 8.70 -4.22
CA LEU A 47 -6.44 7.58 -3.97
C LEU A 47 -7.12 7.15 -5.27
N GLN A 48 -7.15 5.85 -5.49
CA GLN A 48 -7.87 5.22 -6.60
C GLN A 48 -9.25 4.77 -6.16
N LYS A 49 -10.13 4.58 -7.14
CA LYS A 49 -11.48 4.06 -6.89
C LYS A 49 -11.39 2.63 -6.38
N GLY A 50 -11.92 2.39 -5.18
CA GLY A 50 -11.93 1.08 -4.54
C GLY A 50 -10.83 0.88 -3.49
N ASP A 51 -9.91 1.85 -3.36
CA ASP A 51 -8.93 1.86 -2.27
C ASP A 51 -9.62 1.85 -0.90
N ILE A 52 -9.09 1.03 0.00
CA ILE A 52 -9.55 0.95 1.40
C ILE A 52 -8.47 1.54 2.29
N VAL A 53 -8.78 2.64 2.97
CA VAL A 53 -7.88 3.28 3.93
C VAL A 53 -8.01 2.62 5.29
N THR A 54 -6.90 2.16 5.84
CA THR A 54 -6.84 1.43 7.10
C THR A 54 -5.98 2.19 8.09
N LYS A 55 -6.52 2.52 9.27
CA LYS A 55 -5.73 3.05 10.39
C LYS A 55 -5.06 1.88 11.11
N GLU A 56 -3.74 1.89 11.19
CA GLU A 56 -2.98 0.84 11.87
C GLU A 56 -2.89 1.11 13.39
N GLU A 57 -2.95 2.39 13.75
CA GLU A 57 -2.99 2.83 15.15
C GLU A 57 -4.32 3.54 15.44
N LYS A 58 -4.88 3.30 16.63
CA LYS A 58 -6.21 3.80 17.03
C LYS A 58 -6.33 5.33 16.94
N GLU A 59 -5.27 6.03 17.33
CA GLU A 59 -5.24 7.49 17.39
C GLU A 59 -4.77 8.14 16.08
N SER A 60 -4.62 7.37 14.99
CA SER A 60 -4.14 7.93 13.72
C SER A 60 -5.14 8.94 13.14
N ILE A 61 -4.62 10.07 12.67
CA ILE A 61 -5.39 11.12 12.00
C ILE A 61 -4.95 11.16 10.53
N VAL A 62 -5.92 10.86 9.66
CA VAL A 62 -5.73 10.77 8.21
C VAL A 62 -6.71 11.72 7.56
N HIS A 63 -6.23 12.52 6.62
CA HIS A 63 -7.03 13.47 5.88
C HIS A 63 -7.20 13.00 4.44
N ILE A 64 -8.43 13.10 3.94
CA ILE A 64 -8.75 12.83 2.54
C ILE A 64 -9.22 14.15 1.94
N LEU A 65 -8.45 14.68 0.99
CA LEU A 65 -8.72 15.93 0.30
C LEU A 65 -9.33 15.64 -1.07
N HIS A 66 -10.26 16.49 -1.49
CA HIS A 66 -10.91 16.41 -2.79
C HIS A 66 -10.60 17.66 -3.61
N THR A 67 -10.19 17.49 -4.86
CA THR A 67 -10.02 18.61 -5.79
C THR A 67 -11.32 18.91 -6.55
N HIS A 68 -11.29 19.96 -7.37
CA HIS A 68 -12.42 20.33 -8.23
C HIS A 68 -12.73 19.29 -9.31
N ASP A 69 -11.76 18.42 -9.65
CA ASP A 69 -11.88 17.39 -10.69
C ASP A 69 -12.28 16.02 -10.11
N ASP A 70 -12.83 15.99 -8.89
CA ASP A 70 -13.18 14.79 -8.12
C ASP A 70 -11.99 13.85 -7.81
N GLU A 71 -10.75 14.29 -8.04
CA GLU A 71 -9.56 13.58 -7.62
C GLU A 71 -9.44 13.60 -6.09
N LYS A 72 -8.98 12.48 -5.52
CA LYS A 72 -8.87 12.30 -4.09
C LYS A 72 -7.42 12.08 -3.71
N PHE A 73 -6.96 12.80 -2.70
CA PHE A 73 -5.61 12.70 -2.17
C PHE A 73 -5.67 12.38 -0.67
N ILE A 74 -4.63 11.74 -0.17
CA ILE A 74 -4.52 11.31 1.21
C ILE A 74 -3.18 11.72 1.82
N CYS A 75 -3.25 12.21 3.05
CA CYS A 75 -2.09 12.50 3.89
C CYS A 75 -2.36 12.08 5.34
N ILE A 76 -1.30 11.90 6.11
CA ILE A 76 -1.35 11.55 7.53
C ILE A 76 -0.87 12.74 8.37
N GLU A 77 -1.70 13.19 9.31
CA GLU A 77 -1.30 14.22 10.27
C GLU A 77 -0.53 13.58 11.43
N SER A 78 -0.97 12.40 11.88
CA SER A 78 -0.31 11.64 12.93
C SER A 78 -0.68 10.15 12.90
N GLY A 79 0.19 9.32 13.50
CA GLY A 79 0.00 7.86 13.62
C GLY A 79 0.52 7.08 12.40
N LYS A 80 -0.14 5.95 12.10
CA LYS A 80 0.17 5.10 10.94
C LYS A 80 -1.09 4.62 10.25
N ALA A 81 -1.06 4.63 8.93
CA ALA A 81 -2.14 4.16 8.10
C ALA A 81 -1.61 3.58 6.78
N SER A 82 -2.42 2.74 6.15
CA SER A 82 -2.13 2.13 4.86
C SER A 82 -3.35 2.08 3.97
N ILE A 83 -3.11 1.90 2.67
CA ILE A 83 -4.13 1.70 1.65
C ILE A 83 -4.06 0.24 1.21
N LEU A 84 -5.20 -0.45 1.23
CA LEU A 84 -5.37 -1.73 0.57
C LEU A 84 -5.97 -1.47 -0.81
N ARG A 85 -5.26 -1.88 -1.87
CA ARG A 85 -5.68 -1.76 -3.26
C ARG A 85 -5.89 -3.14 -3.86
N LEU A 86 -7.03 -3.33 -4.51
CA LEU A 86 -7.36 -4.55 -5.23
C LEU A 86 -7.11 -4.27 -6.71
N ASP A 87 -6.16 -4.98 -7.30
CA ASP A 87 -5.93 -4.98 -8.76
C ASP A 87 -6.94 -5.88 -9.49
#